data_AF-A0A515DBE8-F1
#
_entry.id   AF-A0A515DBE8-F1
#
_cell.length_a   1.000
_cell.length_b   1.000
_cell.length_c   1.000
_cell.angle_alpha   90.00
_cell.angle_beta   90.00
_cell.angle_gamma   90.00
#
_symmetry.space_group_name_H-M   'P 1'
#
loop_
_entity.id
_entity.type
_entity.pdbx_description
1 polymer ?
#
loop_
_entity_poly.entity_id
_entity_poly.type
_entity_poly.pdbx_seq_one_letter_code
_entity_poly.pdbx_strand_id
1 'polypeptide(L)'
;MTSYWLMKSEPGECSVDDALAAPNATVPWVGVRNYQARNFMRDGMRVGDGVLFYHSSCAEPGIVGIAQVASTPYPDPTQFDPTSPYFDAKSKPEEPRWLLVDVQVLRKTRNLALPELRAHEALEDLVVLRKGNRLSITPVEPQHWRVISKLLGSPES
;
A
#
# COMPACT_ATOMS: atom_id res chain seq x y z
N MET A 1 9.54 0.03 -17.34
CA MET A 1 10.13 0.58 -16.09
C MET A 1 9.15 0.27 -14.97
N THR A 2 9.65 -0.30 -13.88
CA THR A 2 8.84 -0.66 -12.69
C THR A 2 8.43 0.61 -11.94
N SER A 3 7.18 0.71 -11.52
CA SER A 3 6.71 1.80 -10.65
C SER A 3 6.80 1.38 -9.19
N TYR A 4 6.85 2.35 -8.29
CA TYR A 4 6.89 2.10 -6.84
C TYR A 4 5.77 2.83 -6.12
N TRP A 5 5.28 2.18 -5.07
CA TRP A 5 4.11 2.62 -4.32
C TRP A 5 4.36 2.50 -2.83
N LEU A 6 3.68 3.32 -2.05
CA LEU A 6 3.51 3.13 -0.61
C LEU A 6 2.03 2.92 -0.35
N MET A 7 1.71 1.82 0.32
CA MET A 7 0.33 1.41 0.61
C MET A 7 0.17 1.24 2.12
N LYS A 8 -0.79 1.96 2.68
CA LYS A 8 -1.07 1.98 4.12
C LYS A 8 -2.08 0.91 4.49
N SER A 9 -1.79 0.17 5.55
CA SER A 9 -2.68 -0.76 6.21
C SER A 9 -2.65 -0.50 7.72
N GLU A 10 -3.80 -0.58 8.38
CA GLU A 10 -3.85 -0.55 9.84
C GLU A 10 -3.51 -1.95 10.37
N PRO A 11 -2.56 -2.09 11.32
CA PRO A 11 -2.15 -3.41 11.81
C PRO A 11 -3.27 -4.24 12.43
N GLY A 12 -4.32 -3.58 12.94
CA GLY A 12 -5.51 -4.25 13.48
C GLY A 12 -6.47 -4.80 12.42
N GLU A 13 -6.37 -4.33 11.17
CA GLU A 13 -7.14 -4.85 10.04
C GLU A 13 -6.34 -5.89 9.24
N CYS A 14 -5.11 -5.55 8.85
CA CYS A 14 -4.19 -6.46 8.17
C CYS A 14 -2.74 -6.03 8.44
N SER A 15 -2.09 -6.70 9.38
CA SER A 15 -0.66 -6.51 9.61
C SER A 15 0.19 -7.15 8.51
N VAL A 16 1.50 -6.83 8.49
CA VAL A 16 2.43 -7.48 7.56
C VAL A 16 2.58 -8.97 7.88
N ASP A 17 2.40 -9.35 9.14
CA ASP A 17 2.45 -10.74 9.59
C ASP A 17 1.20 -11.50 9.14
N ASP A 18 0.02 -10.88 9.19
CA ASP A 18 -1.21 -11.46 8.64
C ASP A 18 -1.09 -11.70 7.13
N ALA A 19 -0.55 -10.70 6.42
CA ALA A 19 -0.33 -10.80 4.98
C ALA A 19 0.70 -11.90 4.63
N LEU A 20 1.76 -12.07 5.43
CA LEU A 20 2.73 -13.15 5.26
C LEU A 20 2.14 -14.54 5.56
N ALA A 21 1.21 -14.62 6.51
CA ALA A 21 0.53 -15.86 6.87
C ALA A 21 -0.57 -16.25 5.86
N ALA A 22 -1.04 -15.32 5.02
CA ALA A 22 -2.01 -15.58 3.98
C ALA A 22 -1.42 -16.51 2.89
N PRO A 23 -2.29 -17.21 2.11
CA PRO A 23 -1.84 -18.03 0.99
C PRO A 23 -0.92 -17.25 0.03
N ASN A 24 0.26 -17.80 -0.27
CA ASN A 24 1.29 -17.18 -1.10
C ASN A 24 1.77 -15.79 -0.61
N ALA A 25 1.63 -15.51 0.69
CA ALA A 25 1.89 -14.19 1.28
C ALA A 25 1.16 -13.03 0.57
N THR A 26 -0.03 -13.31 0.03
CA THR A 26 -0.78 -12.40 -0.84
C THR A 26 -2.14 -12.07 -0.26
N VAL A 27 -2.49 -10.78 -0.24
CA VAL A 27 -3.77 -10.28 0.25
C VAL A 27 -4.42 -9.32 -0.75
N PRO A 28 -5.76 -9.34 -0.88
CA PRO A 28 -6.47 -8.32 -1.63
C PRO A 28 -6.43 -6.99 -0.87
N TRP A 29 -6.06 -5.89 -1.56
CA TRP A 29 -5.94 -4.57 -0.92
C TRP A 29 -7.30 -3.85 -0.81
N VAL A 30 -8.18 -4.42 0.00
CA VAL A 30 -9.59 -4.00 0.17
C VAL A 30 -9.73 -2.62 0.83
N GLY A 31 -10.95 -2.06 0.78
CA GLY A 31 -11.34 -0.93 1.64
C GLY A 31 -10.89 0.45 1.17
N VAL A 32 -10.26 0.57 0.00
CA VAL A 32 -9.91 1.87 -0.58
C VAL A 32 -11.17 2.60 -1.03
N ARG A 33 -11.50 3.72 -0.36
CA ARG A 33 -12.67 4.58 -0.65
C ARG A 33 -12.31 6.01 -1.01
N ASN A 34 -11.07 6.22 -1.47
CA ASN A 34 -10.61 7.49 -2.01
C ASN A 34 -10.42 7.37 -3.53
N TYR A 35 -11.05 8.25 -4.31
CA TYR A 35 -11.01 8.21 -5.78
C TYR A 35 -9.59 8.30 -6.34
N GLN A 36 -8.72 9.13 -5.76
CA GLN A 36 -7.35 9.27 -6.23
C GLN A 36 -6.53 8.01 -5.94
N ALA A 37 -6.64 7.46 -4.72
CA ALA A 37 -5.99 6.20 -4.37
C ALA A 37 -6.47 5.03 -5.25
N ARG A 38 -7.78 4.95 -5.51
CA ARG A 38 -8.36 4.00 -6.47
C ARG A 38 -7.78 4.17 -7.86
N ASN A 39 -7.69 5.41 -8.36
CA ASN A 39 -7.17 5.68 -9.70
C ASN A 39 -5.68 5.31 -9.81
N PHE A 40 -4.88 5.45 -8.75
CA PHE A 40 -3.51 4.95 -8.74
C PHE A 40 -3.44 3.44 -8.98
N MET A 41 -4.31 2.66 -8.33
CA MET A 41 -4.39 1.23 -8.59
C MET A 41 -4.86 0.97 -10.03
N ARG A 42 -5.99 1.57 -10.43
CA ARG A 42 -6.64 1.33 -11.74
C ARG A 42 -5.73 1.67 -12.93
N ASP A 43 -5.11 2.84 -12.88
CA ASP A 43 -4.45 3.46 -14.05
C ASP A 43 -2.93 3.35 -13.98
N GLY A 44 -2.37 3.23 -12.77
CA GLY A 44 -0.93 3.31 -12.53
C GLY A 44 -0.26 1.97 -12.26
N MET A 45 -0.88 1.11 -11.44
CA MET A 45 -0.26 -0.12 -10.96
C MET A 45 -0.22 -1.22 -12.02
N ARG A 46 0.90 -1.93 -12.05
CA ARG A 46 1.12 -3.13 -12.87
C ARG A 46 1.69 -4.25 -12.01
N VAL A 47 1.39 -5.50 -12.39
CA VAL A 47 1.98 -6.68 -11.72
C VAL A 47 3.50 -6.57 -11.71
N GLY A 48 4.10 -6.77 -10.54
CA GLY A 48 5.54 -6.63 -10.28
C GLY A 48 5.98 -5.22 -9.87
N ASP A 49 5.10 -4.22 -9.85
CA ASP A 49 5.42 -2.92 -9.25
C ASP A 49 5.73 -3.06 -7.75
N GLY A 50 6.75 -2.35 -7.27
CA GLY A 50 7.20 -2.46 -5.88
C GLY A 50 6.28 -1.70 -4.92
N VAL A 51 6.04 -2.28 -3.75
CA VAL A 51 5.18 -1.73 -2.70
C VAL A 51 5.92 -1.65 -1.38
N LEU A 52 5.95 -0.47 -0.77
CA LEU A 52 6.30 -0.26 0.63
C LEU A 52 5.04 -0.51 1.47
N PHE A 53 5.02 -1.61 2.23
CA PHE A 53 3.92 -1.94 3.13
C PHE A 53 4.04 -1.08 4.39
N TYR A 54 3.11 -0.15 4.57
CA TYR A 54 3.16 0.86 5.62
C TYR A 54 2.10 0.60 6.69
N HIS A 55 2.50 0.47 7.94
CA HIS A 55 1.59 0.44 9.08
C HIS A 55 1.17 1.85 9.47
N SER A 56 -0.13 2.12 9.40
CA SER A 56 -0.74 3.41 9.80
C SER A 56 -1.65 3.26 11.03
N SER A 57 -2.06 4.40 11.60
CA SER A 57 -3.03 4.47 12.71
C SER A 57 -2.67 3.60 13.93
N CYS A 58 -1.38 3.40 14.19
CA CYS A 58 -0.87 2.59 15.29
C CYS A 58 0.17 3.36 16.12
N ALA A 59 0.66 2.75 17.20
CA ALA A 59 1.63 3.37 18.11
C ALA A 59 2.97 3.69 17.43
N GLU A 60 3.41 2.85 16.50
CA GLU A 60 4.70 2.99 15.79
C GLU A 60 4.51 2.95 14.27
N PRO A 61 3.95 4.00 13.64
CA PRO A 61 3.68 4.00 12.22
C PRO A 61 4.97 4.05 11.40
N GLY A 62 5.03 3.29 10.32
CA GLY A 62 6.24 3.15 9.52
C GLY A 62 6.17 2.08 8.45
N ILE A 63 7.26 1.91 7.71
CA ILE A 63 7.38 0.87 6.68
C ILE A 63 7.85 -0.42 7.37
N VAL A 64 7.11 -1.50 7.17
CA VAL A 64 7.33 -2.79 7.87
C VAL A 64 7.54 -3.97 6.93
N GLY A 65 7.43 -3.74 5.62
CA GLY A 65 7.58 -4.79 4.62
C GLY A 65 7.87 -4.24 3.23
N ILE A 66 8.51 -5.07 2.42
CA ILE A 66 8.62 -4.90 0.98
C ILE A 66 7.69 -5.91 0.32
N ALA A 67 6.87 -5.43 -0.59
CA ALA A 67 5.85 -6.17 -1.29
C ALA A 67 5.86 -5.82 -2.79
N GLN A 68 5.01 -6.48 -3.56
CA GLN A 68 4.76 -6.16 -4.96
C GLN A 68 3.28 -6.27 -5.30
N VAL A 69 2.85 -5.57 -6.34
CA VAL A 69 1.53 -5.77 -6.95
C VAL A 69 1.48 -7.15 -7.59
N ALA A 70 0.47 -7.95 -7.23
CA ALA A 70 0.35 -9.36 -7.60
C ALA A 70 -0.80 -9.65 -8.59
N SER A 71 -1.68 -8.67 -8.85
CA SER A 71 -2.73 -8.80 -9.86
C SER A 71 -3.04 -7.49 -10.58
N THR A 72 -3.74 -7.59 -11.72
CA THR A 72 -4.35 -6.42 -12.37
C THR A 72 -5.54 -5.92 -11.55
N PRO A 73 -5.90 -4.62 -11.61
CA PRO A 73 -7.02 -4.10 -10.85
C PRO A 73 -8.35 -4.80 -11.14
N TYR A 74 -9.12 -5.09 -10.10
CA TYR A 74 -10.44 -5.72 -10.22
C TYR A 74 -11.41 -5.18 -9.15
N PRO A 75 -12.73 -5.42 -9.28
CA PRO A 75 -13.72 -4.92 -8.34
C PRO A 75 -13.47 -5.36 -6.89
N ASP A 76 -13.49 -4.41 -5.97
CA ASP A 76 -13.43 -4.71 -4.53
C ASP A 76 -14.74 -5.38 -4.09
N PRO A 77 -14.77 -6.68 -3.74
CA PRO A 77 -16.01 -7.37 -3.40
C PRO A 77 -16.68 -6.80 -2.14
N THR A 78 -15.90 -6.18 -1.24
CA THR A 78 -16.41 -5.63 0.02
C THR A 78 -17.37 -4.46 -0.19
N GLN A 79 -17.34 -3.81 -1.36
CA GLN A 79 -18.25 -2.72 -1.68
C GLN A 79 -19.71 -3.17 -1.86
N PHE A 80 -19.94 -4.47 -2.07
CA PHE A 80 -21.27 -5.05 -2.34
C PHE A 80 -21.89 -5.77 -1.13
N ASP A 81 -21.11 -6.02 -0.08
CA ASP A 81 -21.56 -6.72 1.12
C ASP A 81 -22.10 -5.72 2.16
N PRO A 82 -23.42 -5.73 2.47
CA PRO A 82 -24.01 -4.82 3.45
C PRO A 82 -23.47 -4.95 4.88
N THR A 83 -22.80 -6.05 5.20
CA THR A 83 -22.17 -6.27 6.51
C THR A 83 -20.73 -5.76 6.56
N SER A 84 -20.13 -5.45 5.41
CA SER A 84 -18.79 -4.91 5.34
C SER A 84 -18.74 -3.46 5.83
N PRO A 85 -17.70 -3.06 6.59
CA PRO A 85 -17.47 -1.65 6.91
C PRO A 85 -17.22 -0.78 5.66
N TYR A 86 -16.92 -1.40 4.51
CA TYR A 86 -16.62 -0.71 3.27
C TYR A 86 -17.76 -0.79 2.24
N PHE A 87 -18.97 -1.21 2.66
CA PHE A 87 -20.15 -1.25 1.81
C PHE A 87 -20.43 0.11 1.15
N ASP A 88 -20.75 0.12 -0.15
CA ASP A 88 -21.22 1.32 -0.85
C ASP A 88 -22.53 0.99 -1.55
N ALA A 89 -23.65 1.39 -0.94
CA ALA A 89 -25.00 1.19 -1.46
C ALA A 89 -25.23 1.77 -2.87
N LYS A 90 -24.35 2.67 -3.34
CA LYS A 90 -24.43 3.27 -4.67
C LYS A 90 -23.53 2.57 -5.70
N SER A 91 -22.70 1.61 -5.29
CA SER A 91 -21.90 0.79 -6.19
C SER A 91 -22.70 -0.40 -6.68
N LYS A 92 -22.61 -0.71 -7.96
CA LYS A 92 -23.36 -1.81 -8.60
C LYS A 92 -22.39 -2.82 -9.20
N PRO A 93 -22.70 -4.13 -9.21
CA PRO A 93 -21.84 -5.14 -9.82
C PRO A 93 -21.49 -4.86 -11.29
N GLU A 94 -22.41 -4.26 -12.04
CA GLU A 94 -22.23 -3.91 -13.46
C GLU A 94 -21.36 -2.66 -13.66
N GLU A 95 -21.25 -1.81 -12.63
CA GLU A 95 -20.47 -0.57 -12.65
C GLU A 95 -19.78 -0.36 -11.29
N PRO A 96 -18.77 -1.19 -10.96
CA PRO A 96 -18.09 -1.15 -9.67
C PRO A 96 -17.33 0.17 -9.50
N ARG A 97 -17.66 0.90 -8.43
CA ARG A 97 -16.99 2.16 -8.09
C ARG A 97 -15.58 1.96 -7.56
N TRP A 98 -15.38 0.90 -6.79
CA TRP A 98 -14.14 0.64 -6.06
C TRP A 98 -13.43 -0.55 -6.66
N LEU A 99 -12.13 -0.37 -6.86
CA LEU A 99 -11.24 -1.38 -7.41
C LEU A 99 -10.11 -1.59 -6.41
N LEU A 100 -9.54 -2.78 -6.43
CA LEU A 100 -8.35 -3.13 -5.66
C LEU A 100 -7.38 -3.93 -6.54
N VAL A 101 -6.18 -4.14 -6.02
CA VAL A 101 -5.20 -5.11 -6.53
C VAL A 101 -4.83 -6.06 -5.41
N ASP A 102 -4.32 -7.24 -5.75
CA ASP A 102 -3.63 -8.09 -4.79
C ASP A 102 -2.22 -7.57 -4.55
N VAL A 103 -1.75 -7.68 -3.32
CA VAL A 103 -0.40 -7.32 -2.90
C VAL A 103 0.26 -8.52 -2.27
N GLN A 104 1.41 -8.92 -2.81
CA GLN A 104 2.22 -10.01 -2.30
C GLN A 104 3.38 -9.45 -1.47
N VAL A 105 3.45 -9.80 -0.19
CA VAL A 105 4.59 -9.46 0.66
C VAL A 105 5.76 -10.36 0.30
N LEU A 106 6.87 -9.73 -0.11
CA LEU A 106 8.11 -10.43 -0.48
C LEU A 106 8.97 -10.69 0.76
N ARG A 107 9.03 -9.72 1.67
CA ARG A 107 9.73 -9.86 2.95
C ARG A 107 9.23 -8.86 3.99
N LYS A 108 9.24 -9.30 5.25
CA LYS A 108 9.16 -8.40 6.41
C LYS A 108 10.46 -7.61 6.55
N THR A 109 10.37 -6.41 7.11
CA THR A 109 11.54 -5.60 7.48
C THR A 109 11.47 -5.21 8.96
N ARG A 110 12.56 -4.64 9.48
CA ARG A 110 12.43 -3.79 10.67
C ARG A 110 11.42 -2.68 10.39
N ASN A 111 10.83 -2.12 11.44
CA ASN A 111 10.03 -0.91 11.29
C ASN A 111 10.95 0.27 10.96
N LEU A 112 10.85 0.80 9.74
CA LEU A 112 11.42 2.10 9.37
C LEU A 112 10.37 3.15 9.72
N ALA A 113 10.45 3.63 10.96
CA ALA A 113 9.43 4.42 11.60
C ALA A 113 9.32 5.83 10.99
N LEU A 114 8.15 6.45 11.14
CA LEU A 114 7.87 7.79 10.64
C LEU A 114 8.89 8.87 11.08
N PRO A 115 9.37 8.90 12.34
CA PRO A 115 10.41 9.86 12.74
C PRO A 115 11.72 9.65 11.99
N GLU A 116 12.12 8.41 11.74
CA GLU A 116 13.35 8.09 10.98
C GLU A 116 13.19 8.52 9.52
N LEU A 117 12.04 8.24 8.89
CA LEU A 117 11.74 8.72 7.54
C LEU A 117 11.84 10.24 7.42
N ARG A 118 11.35 10.98 8.44
CA ARG A 118 11.40 12.45 8.47
C ARG A 118 12.80 13.02 8.73
N ALA A 119 13.70 12.25 9.33
CA ALA A 119 15.07 12.67 9.61
C ALA A 119 15.99 12.58 8.39
N HIS A 120 15.59 11.87 7.33
CA HIS A 120 16.38 11.73 6.12
C HIS A 120 16.03 12.81 5.08
N GLU A 121 16.96 13.75 4.84
CA GLU A 121 16.80 14.84 3.86
C GLU A 121 16.44 14.33 2.46
N ALA A 122 17.04 13.22 2.02
CA ALA A 122 16.75 12.61 0.72
C ALA A 122 15.31 12.08 0.57
N LEU A 123 14.50 12.11 1.63
CA LEU A 123 13.09 11.71 1.65
C LEU A 123 12.13 12.89 1.89
N GLU A 124 12.60 14.14 1.90
CA GLU A 124 11.79 15.32 2.23
C GLU A 124 10.53 15.46 1.35
N ASP A 125 10.65 15.08 0.07
CA ASP A 125 9.58 15.16 -0.91
C ASP A 125 8.68 13.92 -0.98
N LEU A 126 8.97 12.89 -0.17
CA LEU A 126 8.19 11.66 -0.12
C LEU A 126 6.73 12.01 0.23
N VAL A 127 5.81 11.65 -0.68
CA VAL A 127 4.41 12.09 -0.62
C VAL A 127 3.74 11.75 0.71
N VAL A 128 4.09 10.62 1.33
CA VAL A 128 3.56 10.20 2.63
C VAL A 128 3.89 11.18 3.76
N LEU A 129 5.00 11.91 3.67
CA LEU A 129 5.49 12.84 4.70
C LEU A 129 4.89 14.25 4.59
N ARG A 130 4.34 14.60 3.41
CA ARG A 130 3.79 15.93 3.13
C ARG A 130 2.65 16.28 4.09
N LYS A 131 2.71 17.49 4.64
CA LYS A 131 1.68 18.00 5.56
C LYS A 131 0.31 17.97 4.88
N GLY A 132 -0.69 17.44 5.57
CA GLY A 132 -2.06 17.35 5.06
C GLY A 132 -2.33 16.18 4.11
N ASN A 133 -1.33 15.34 3.78
CA ASN A 133 -1.60 14.13 3.01
C ASN A 133 -2.57 13.21 3.78
N ARG A 134 -3.60 12.75 3.09
CA ARG A 134 -4.63 11.82 3.59
C ARG A 134 -4.79 10.58 2.69
N LEU A 135 -3.94 10.44 1.66
CA LEU A 135 -3.98 9.30 0.77
C LEU A 135 -3.43 8.05 1.46
N SER A 136 -4.14 6.93 1.29
CA SER A 136 -3.72 5.60 1.74
C SER A 136 -2.74 4.94 0.76
N ILE A 137 -2.75 5.37 -0.50
CA ILE A 137 -1.85 4.92 -1.56
C ILE A 137 -1.18 6.14 -2.16
N THR A 138 0.14 6.13 -2.23
CA THR A 138 0.91 7.22 -2.85
C THR A 138 2.00 6.67 -3.76
N PRO A 139 2.30 7.34 -4.89
CA PRO A 139 3.46 6.99 -5.69
C PRO A 139 4.75 7.24 -4.90
N VAL A 140 5.77 6.44 -5.18
CA VAL A 140 7.12 6.56 -4.64
C VAL A 140 8.06 6.73 -5.83
N GLU A 141 8.80 7.84 -5.84
CA GLU A 141 9.78 8.05 -6.89
C GLU A 141 10.95 7.06 -6.76
N PRO A 142 11.59 6.65 -7.88
CA PRO A 142 12.70 5.70 -7.84
C PRO A 142 13.87 6.12 -6.94
N GLN A 143 14.09 7.43 -6.75
CA GLN A 143 15.08 7.93 -5.81
C GLN A 143 14.74 7.60 -4.34
N HIS A 144 13.50 7.84 -3.94
CA HIS A 144 13.02 7.53 -2.59
C HIS A 144 13.02 6.02 -2.34
N TRP A 145 12.59 5.22 -3.32
CA TRP A 145 12.61 3.76 -3.22
C TRP A 145 14.01 3.22 -2.96
N ARG A 146 15.02 3.71 -3.69
CA ARG A 146 16.43 3.30 -3.52
C ARG A 146 16.96 3.65 -2.13
N VAL A 147 16.68 4.86 -1.63
CA VAL A 147 17.10 5.28 -0.28
C VAL A 147 16.45 4.38 0.78
N ILE A 148 15.14 4.19 0.71
CA ILE A 148 14.38 3.36 1.65
C ILE A 148 14.88 1.91 1.61
N SER A 149 15.10 1.36 0.42
CA SER A 149 15.62 0.00 0.24
C SER A 149 17.00 -0.17 0.90
N LYS A 150 17.90 0.81 0.79
CA LYS A 150 19.20 0.81 1.48
C LYS A 150 19.05 0.82 3.00
N LEU A 151 18.18 1.69 3.53
CA LEU A 151 17.88 1.77 4.97
C LEU A 151 17.29 0.47 5.53
N LEU A 152 16.61 -0.30 4.69
CA LEU A 152 16.00 -1.59 5.00
C LEU A 152 16.89 -2.80 4.66
N GLY A 153 18.15 -2.58 4.27
CA GLY A 153 19.11 -3.63 3.94
C GLY A 153 18.72 -4.48 2.73
N SER A 154 17.93 -3.95 1.79
CA SER A 154 17.57 -4.62 0.54
C SER A 154 18.76 -4.56 -0.45
N PRO A 155 19.18 -5.69 -1.06
CA PRO A 155 20.14 -5.64 -2.16
C PRO A 155 19.56 -4.84 -3.33
N GLU A 156 20.39 -4.00 -3.97
CA GLU A 156 20.02 -3.33 -5.23
C GLU A 156 19.74 -4.43 -6.27
N SER A 157 18.49 -4.49 -6.77
CA SER A 157 18.08 -5.39 -7.85
C SER A 157 18.29 -4.70 -9.20
#